data_AF-A0AA48M495-F1
#
_entry.id   AF-A0AA48M495-F1
#
_cell.length_a   1.000
_cell.length_b   1.000
_cell.length_c   1.000
_cell.angle_alpha   90.00
_cell.angle_beta   90.00
_cell.angle_gamma   90.00
#
_symmetry.space_group_name_H-M   'P 1'
#
loop_
_entity.id
_entity.type
_entity.pdbx_description
1 polymer ?
#
loop_
_entity_poly.entity_id
_entity_poly.type
_entity_poly.pdbx_seq_one_letter_code
_entity_poly.pdbx_strand_id
1 'polypeptide(L)'
;MFRTIYVAGVNRKHLAAAADPIPYWLLSVTLLRKYPAWLAGYLPRRRVIWDPGTFSEDAVAYHRYRSYLDRYARSQDEYLQYDEIGDPEATAWYLQDMRRRGYDPIPVLQPGGDVQLLQEKRVAIGGTVPMTAEQRRAYLDHLFYDHEVRASVHILGMWRPEWFEPYAQAVSGDSTTWIPRSEYNRRKSIEEWLQGYGEQWIPFKPRTELQMRMVI
;
A
#
# COMPACT_ATOMS: atom_id res chain seq x y z
N MET A 1 17.52 6.40 -5.41
CA MET A 1 16.62 7.41 -4.81
C MET A 1 15.95 6.78 -3.59
N PHE A 2 15.45 7.57 -2.64
CA PHE A 2 14.78 7.00 -1.47
C PHE A 2 13.37 6.50 -1.82
N ARG A 3 13.00 5.37 -1.24
CA ARG A 3 11.69 4.72 -1.29
C ARG A 3 11.24 4.42 0.13
N THR A 4 9.94 4.42 0.38
CA THR A 4 9.39 4.12 1.71
C THR A 4 8.67 2.79 1.71
N ILE A 5 9.13 1.85 2.52
CA ILE A 5 8.48 0.55 2.72
C ILE A 5 7.76 0.56 4.07
N TYR A 6 6.43 0.54 4.03
CA TYR A 6 5.58 0.57 5.21
C TYR A 6 5.51 -0.81 5.87
N VAL A 7 5.55 -0.83 7.20
CA VAL A 7 5.26 -2.04 7.97
C VAL A 7 3.75 -2.24 8.00
N ALA A 8 3.28 -3.31 7.36
CA ALA A 8 1.88 -3.72 7.42
C ALA A 8 1.66 -4.84 8.44
N GLY A 9 0.41 -5.02 8.88
CA GLY A 9 0.02 -6.14 9.75
C GLY A 9 0.32 -5.95 11.24
N VAL A 10 0.59 -4.71 11.68
CA VAL A 10 0.69 -4.34 13.10
C VAL A 10 -0.68 -4.38 13.77
N ASN A 11 -1.13 -5.56 14.21
CA ASN A 11 -2.46 -5.77 14.78
C ASN A 11 -2.48 -6.27 16.24
N ARG A 12 -1.30 -6.42 16.85
CA ARG A 12 -1.13 -6.89 18.25
C ARG A 12 -0.04 -6.09 18.94
N LYS A 13 -0.12 -5.97 20.27
CA LYS A 13 0.84 -5.20 21.08
C LYS A 13 2.30 -5.62 20.86
N HIS A 14 2.59 -6.92 20.81
CA HIS A 14 3.97 -7.40 20.59
C HIS A 14 4.48 -7.11 19.17
N LEU A 15 3.59 -7.13 18.17
CA LEU A 15 3.94 -6.74 16.79
C LEU A 15 4.23 -5.23 16.72
N ALA A 16 3.45 -4.42 17.43
CA ALA A 16 3.69 -2.98 17.54
C ALA A 16 5.02 -2.66 18.23
N ALA A 17 5.37 -3.42 19.27
CA ALA A 17 6.66 -3.30 19.94
C ALA A 17 7.82 -3.69 19.02
N ALA A 18 7.69 -4.79 18.27
CA ALA A 18 8.73 -5.21 17.32
C ALA A 18 8.92 -4.19 16.18
N ALA A 19 7.83 -3.65 15.64
CA ALA A 19 7.85 -2.65 14.58
C ALA A 19 8.15 -1.22 15.08
N ASP A 20 8.39 -1.01 16.38
CA ASP A 20 8.57 0.33 16.97
C ASP A 20 9.69 1.17 16.34
N PRO A 21 10.84 0.59 15.95
CA PRO A 21 11.91 1.34 15.30
C PRO A 21 11.54 1.93 13.93
N ILE A 22 10.46 1.45 13.28
CA ILE A 22 10.09 1.88 11.93
C ILE A 22 8.94 2.90 12.01
N PRO A 23 9.12 4.15 11.52
CA PRO A 23 8.11 5.20 11.68
C PRO A 23 6.97 5.16 10.66
N TYR A 24 7.00 4.22 9.71
CA TYR A 24 6.09 4.14 8.55
C TYR A 24 5.19 2.91 8.65
N TRP A 25 3.92 3.09 9.02
CA TRP A 25 2.99 1.99 9.30
C TRP A 25 1.78 2.02 8.38
N LEU A 26 1.42 0.86 7.82
CA LEU A 26 0.16 0.66 7.12
C LEU A 26 -0.75 -0.20 8.01
N LEU A 27 -1.85 0.39 8.47
CA LEU A 27 -2.70 -0.17 9.52
C LEU A 27 -4.04 -0.58 8.92
N SER A 28 -4.33 -1.88 9.00
CA SER A 28 -5.60 -2.44 8.53
C SER A 28 -6.69 -2.23 9.57
N VAL A 29 -7.75 -1.50 9.19
CA VAL A 29 -8.95 -1.31 10.01
C VAL A 29 -9.67 -2.65 10.26
N THR A 30 -9.70 -3.53 9.26
CA THR A 30 -10.22 -4.90 9.44
C THR A 30 -9.49 -5.69 10.52
N LEU A 31 -8.18 -5.49 10.71
CA LEU A 31 -7.44 -6.20 11.78
C LEU A 31 -7.53 -5.48 13.13
N LEU A 32 -7.80 -4.17 13.13
CA LEU A 32 -7.87 -3.31 14.30
C LEU A 32 -9.32 -2.94 14.69
N ARG A 33 -10.34 -3.68 14.22
CA ARG A 33 -11.80 -3.39 14.29
C ARG A 33 -12.24 -2.64 15.55
N LYS A 34 -11.73 -3.07 16.71
CA LYS A 34 -11.81 -2.33 17.97
C LYS A 34 -10.49 -1.62 18.17
N TYR A 35 -10.48 -0.29 18.01
CA TYR A 35 -9.28 0.52 18.17
C TYR A 35 -8.59 0.19 19.50
N PRO A 36 -7.40 -0.40 19.49
CA PRO A 36 -6.79 -0.85 20.71
C PRO A 36 -6.10 0.31 21.43
N ALA A 37 -6.41 0.52 22.71
CA ALA A 37 -5.81 1.60 23.50
C ALA A 37 -4.27 1.57 23.51
N TRP A 38 -3.65 0.39 23.38
CA TRP A 38 -2.18 0.26 23.31
C TRP A 38 -1.59 0.92 22.06
N LEU A 39 -2.35 1.09 20.97
CA LEU A 39 -1.87 1.69 19.73
C LEU A 39 -1.61 3.19 19.90
N ALA A 40 -2.38 3.86 20.75
CA ALA A 40 -2.31 5.30 20.94
C ALA A 40 -0.91 5.79 21.39
N GLY A 41 -0.18 4.99 22.17
CA GLY A 41 1.18 5.34 22.61
C GLY A 41 2.23 5.31 21.47
N TYR A 42 1.92 4.60 20.39
CA TYR A 42 2.81 4.46 19.24
C TYR A 42 2.57 5.55 18.19
N LEU A 43 1.31 5.88 17.89
CA LEU A 43 0.95 6.75 16.75
C LEU A 43 1.64 8.13 16.70
N PRO A 44 1.85 8.89 17.80
CA PRO A 44 2.34 10.27 17.73
C PRO A 44 3.62 10.49 16.91
N ARG A 45 4.49 9.48 16.83
CA ARG A 45 5.79 9.55 16.14
C ARG A 45 5.80 8.84 14.78
N ARG A 46 4.62 8.53 14.23
CA ARG A 46 4.47 7.68 13.04
C ARG A 46 3.70 8.36 11.93
N ARG A 47 4.13 8.07 10.70
CA ARG A 47 3.38 8.29 9.47
C ARG A 47 2.54 7.04 9.21
N VAL A 48 1.23 7.22 9.17
CA VAL A 48 0.26 6.12 9.11
C VAL A 48 -0.53 6.22 7.82
N ILE A 49 -0.69 5.09 7.15
CA ILE A 49 -1.71 4.88 6.12
C ILE A 49 -2.74 3.91 6.68
N TRP A 50 -4.00 4.33 6.76
CA TRP A 50 -5.11 3.45 7.14
C TRP A 50 -5.64 2.71 5.91
N ASP A 51 -5.54 1.39 5.94
CA ASP A 51 -6.06 0.49 4.92
C ASP A 51 -7.41 -0.09 5.39
N PRO A 52 -8.45 -0.16 4.53
CA PRO A 52 -9.68 -0.87 4.89
C PRO A 52 -9.39 -2.34 5.24
N GLY A 53 -8.42 -3.01 4.61
CA GLY A 53 -8.10 -4.41 4.85
C GLY A 53 -9.07 -5.37 4.17
N THR A 54 -9.50 -5.03 2.96
CA THR A 54 -10.46 -5.75 2.10
C THR A 54 -9.92 -7.10 1.62
N PHE A 55 -8.60 -7.32 1.69
CA PHE A 55 -7.98 -8.62 1.43
C PHE A 55 -8.26 -9.69 2.50
N SER A 56 -8.83 -9.32 3.65
CA SER A 56 -9.14 -10.28 4.72
C SER A 56 -10.52 -10.93 4.53
N GLU A 57 -10.67 -12.21 4.88
CA GLU A 57 -11.92 -12.98 4.73
C GLU A 57 -13.15 -12.34 5.39
N ASP A 58 -12.95 -11.60 6.48
CA ASP A 58 -13.99 -10.85 7.19
C ASP A 58 -13.67 -9.35 7.08
N ALA A 59 -13.74 -8.80 5.87
CA ALA A 59 -13.47 -7.40 5.60
C ALA A 59 -14.43 -6.48 6.37
N VAL A 60 -13.92 -5.36 6.88
CA VAL A 60 -14.75 -4.33 7.51
C VAL A 60 -15.72 -3.77 6.48
N ALA A 61 -17.01 -3.62 6.81
CA ALA A 61 -17.96 -3.01 5.87
C ALA A 61 -17.64 -1.53 5.61
N TYR A 62 -17.92 -1.04 4.39
CA TYR A 62 -17.64 0.33 3.96
C TYR A 62 -18.08 1.43 4.95
N HIS A 63 -19.33 1.38 5.45
CA HIS A 63 -19.82 2.36 6.43
C HIS A 63 -19.05 2.33 7.75
N ARG A 64 -18.56 1.15 8.17
CA ARG A 64 -17.76 0.99 9.38
C ARG A 64 -16.34 1.51 9.17
N TYR A 65 -15.77 1.31 7.98
CA TYR A 65 -14.47 1.88 7.63
C TYR A 65 -14.50 3.41 7.75
N ARG A 66 -15.48 4.07 7.13
CA ARG A 66 -15.65 5.52 7.25
C ARG A 66 -15.82 5.99 8.70
N SER A 67 -16.72 5.33 9.44
CA SER A 67 -16.94 5.64 10.87
C SER A 67 -15.68 5.44 11.72
N TYR A 68 -14.81 4.51 11.32
CA TYR A 68 -13.52 4.28 11.99
C TYR A 68 -12.54 5.42 11.71
N LEU A 69 -12.43 5.85 10.45
CA LEU A 69 -11.60 7.00 10.07
C LEU A 69 -12.03 8.25 10.82
N ASP A 70 -13.33 8.58 10.82
CA ASP A 70 -13.88 9.77 11.49
C ASP A 70 -13.52 9.82 12.99
N ARG A 71 -13.40 8.65 13.62
CA ARG A 71 -13.19 8.53 15.06
C ARG A 71 -11.72 8.47 15.45
N TYR A 72 -10.86 7.90 14.61
CA TYR A 72 -9.52 7.49 15.01
C TYR A 72 -8.41 7.97 14.08
N ALA A 73 -8.70 8.29 12.82
CA ALA A 73 -7.69 8.85 11.92
C ALA A 73 -7.37 10.28 12.38
N ARG A 74 -6.07 10.58 12.47
CA ARG A 74 -5.59 11.92 12.81
C ARG A 74 -5.50 12.76 11.54
N SER A 75 -5.48 14.08 11.70
CA SER A 75 -5.36 15.01 10.56
C SER A 75 -4.11 14.83 9.70
N GLN A 76 -3.06 14.23 10.26
CA GLN A 76 -1.79 13.94 9.58
C GLN A 76 -1.71 12.52 9.00
N ASP A 77 -2.68 11.66 9.32
CA ASP A 77 -2.71 10.30 8.79
C ASP A 77 -3.26 10.34 7.37
N GLU A 78 -2.79 9.41 6.55
CA GLU A 78 -3.35 9.15 5.23
C GLU A 78 -4.22 7.89 5.30
N TYR A 79 -5.07 7.69 4.31
CA TYR A 79 -5.92 6.51 4.24
C TYR A 79 -6.19 6.13 2.79
N LEU A 80 -6.23 4.83 2.53
CA LEU A 80 -6.64 4.31 1.23
C LEU A 80 -8.15 4.52 1.06
N GLN A 81 -8.61 4.57 -0.18
CA GLN A 81 -10.05 4.42 -0.41
C GLN A 81 -10.51 3.03 0.03
N TYR A 82 -11.80 2.89 0.28
CA TYR A 82 -12.40 1.56 0.31
C TYR A 82 -12.38 0.97 -1.11
N ASP A 83 -12.02 -0.30 -1.23
CA ASP A 83 -11.94 -1.01 -2.51
C ASP A 83 -12.59 -2.40 -2.42
N GLU A 84 -12.90 -2.96 -3.58
CA GLU A 84 -13.43 -4.32 -3.70
C GLU A 84 -12.50 -5.07 -4.66
N ILE A 85 -11.82 -6.09 -4.15
CA ILE A 85 -10.76 -6.77 -4.90
C ILE A 85 -11.39 -7.55 -6.06
N GLY A 86 -10.98 -7.20 -7.28
CA GLY A 86 -11.53 -7.81 -8.50
C GLY A 86 -12.77 -7.10 -9.05
N ASP A 87 -13.27 -6.05 -8.39
CA ASP A 87 -14.39 -5.24 -8.87
C ASP A 87 -13.95 -3.76 -9.00
N PRO A 88 -13.41 -3.36 -10.18
CA PRO A 88 -12.98 -1.99 -10.42
C PRO A 88 -14.13 -0.99 -10.45
N GLU A 89 -15.35 -1.41 -10.82
CA GLU A 89 -16.52 -0.52 -10.86
C GLU A 89 -16.98 -0.16 -9.46
N ALA A 90 -17.12 -1.15 -8.56
CA ALA A 90 -17.42 -0.91 -7.15
C ALA A 90 -16.32 -0.06 -6.48
N THR A 91 -15.05 -0.37 -6.77
CA THR A 91 -13.90 0.41 -6.29
C THR A 91 -13.98 1.88 -6.72
N ALA A 92 -14.30 2.15 -7.98
CA ALA A 92 -14.47 3.53 -8.48
C ALA A 92 -15.67 4.23 -7.81
N TRP A 93 -16.78 3.52 -7.59
CA TRP A 93 -17.95 4.06 -6.89
C TRP A 93 -17.61 4.48 -5.46
N TYR A 94 -16.86 3.66 -4.71
CA TYR A 94 -16.44 4.00 -3.35
C TYR A 94 -15.57 5.25 -3.30
N LEU A 95 -14.64 5.41 -4.25
CA LEU A 95 -13.82 6.62 -4.35
C LEU A 95 -14.70 7.88 -4.52
N GLN A 96 -15.66 7.82 -5.44
CA GLN A 96 -16.58 8.93 -5.70
C GLN A 96 -17.46 9.24 -4.48
N ASP A 97 -18.03 8.22 -3.83
CA ASP A 97 -18.86 8.44 -2.64
C ASP A 97 -18.06 8.99 -1.45
N MET A 98 -16.82 8.51 -1.24
CA MET A 98 -15.92 9.06 -0.22
C MET A 98 -15.61 10.53 -0.51
N ARG A 99 -15.21 10.88 -1.74
CA ARG A 99 -14.96 12.28 -2.13
C ARG A 99 -16.18 13.18 -1.96
N ARG A 100 -17.36 12.71 -2.37
CA ARG A 100 -18.64 13.42 -2.20
C ARG A 100 -18.97 13.73 -0.73
N ARG A 101 -18.49 12.89 0.19
CA ARG A 101 -18.65 13.06 1.65
C ARG A 101 -17.56 13.91 2.29
N GLY A 102 -16.63 14.45 1.51
CA GLY A 102 -15.56 15.32 1.99
C GLY A 102 -14.29 14.60 2.43
N TYR A 103 -14.16 13.30 2.17
CA TYR A 103 -12.89 12.59 2.35
C TYR A 103 -11.94 12.86 1.17
N ASP A 104 -10.63 12.76 1.42
CA ASP A 104 -9.57 12.81 0.40
C ASP A 104 -8.70 11.54 0.49
N PRO A 105 -9.25 10.36 0.16
CA PRO A 105 -8.50 9.11 0.25
C PRO A 105 -7.45 9.01 -0.86
N ILE A 106 -6.39 8.24 -0.60
CA ILE A 106 -5.49 7.75 -1.65
C ILE A 106 -6.30 6.78 -2.52
N PRO A 107 -6.51 7.08 -3.82
CA PRO A 107 -7.23 6.18 -4.71
C PRO A 107 -6.45 4.87 -4.93
N VAL A 108 -7.16 3.78 -5.14
CA VAL A 108 -6.60 2.44 -5.40
C VAL A 108 -6.94 2.04 -6.83
N LEU A 109 -5.93 1.97 -7.68
CA LEU A 109 -6.04 1.45 -9.03
C LEU A 109 -5.93 -0.08 -8.99
N GLN A 110 -7.06 -0.75 -9.25
CA GLN A 110 -7.15 -2.19 -9.45
C GLN A 110 -6.92 -2.56 -10.93
N PRO A 111 -6.58 -3.82 -11.25
CA PRO A 111 -6.56 -4.30 -12.64
C PRO A 111 -7.91 -4.06 -13.34
N GLY A 112 -7.87 -3.47 -14.54
CA GLY A 112 -9.08 -3.07 -15.29
C GLY A 112 -9.74 -1.76 -14.84
N GLY A 113 -9.19 -1.08 -13.83
CA GLY A 113 -9.67 0.23 -13.38
C GLY A 113 -9.25 1.41 -14.26
N ASP A 114 -9.68 2.61 -13.86
CA ASP A 114 -9.43 3.85 -14.59
C ASP A 114 -7.97 4.32 -14.46
N VAL A 115 -7.20 4.19 -15.55
CA VAL A 115 -5.80 4.63 -15.63
C VAL A 115 -5.63 6.15 -15.49
N GLN A 116 -6.69 6.95 -15.62
CA GLN A 116 -6.62 8.39 -15.36
C GLN A 116 -6.24 8.72 -13.91
N LEU A 117 -6.44 7.77 -12.97
CA LEU A 117 -5.95 7.89 -11.59
C LEU A 117 -4.42 8.06 -11.50
N LEU A 118 -3.66 7.69 -12.54
CA LEU A 118 -2.21 7.92 -12.62
C LEU A 118 -1.84 9.41 -12.78
N GLN A 119 -2.82 10.28 -13.04
CA GLN A 119 -2.66 11.74 -13.09
C GLN A 119 -2.85 12.42 -11.72
N GLU A 120 -3.41 11.72 -10.74
CA GLU A 120 -3.63 12.23 -9.39
C GLU A 120 -2.31 12.56 -8.70
N LYS A 121 -2.33 13.30 -7.59
CA LYS A 121 -1.11 13.56 -6.81
C LYS A 121 -0.49 12.26 -6.27
N ARG A 122 -1.34 11.33 -5.85
CA ARG A 122 -0.96 10.05 -5.24
C ARG A 122 -1.97 8.98 -5.60
N VAL A 123 -1.50 7.77 -5.84
CA VAL A 123 -2.33 6.60 -6.13
C VAL A 123 -1.67 5.35 -5.55
N ALA A 124 -2.50 4.40 -5.11
CA ALA A 124 -2.05 3.07 -4.75
C ALA A 124 -2.37 2.09 -5.88
N ILE A 125 -1.49 1.14 -6.18
CA ILE A 125 -1.78 0.04 -7.12
C ILE A 125 -2.08 -1.21 -6.31
N GLY A 126 -3.29 -1.74 -6.49
CA GLY A 126 -3.82 -2.92 -5.81
C GLY A 126 -3.98 -4.13 -6.72
N GLY A 127 -4.53 -5.23 -6.19
CA GLY A 127 -4.89 -6.42 -6.98
C GLY A 127 -3.71 -7.26 -7.49
N THR A 128 -2.47 -6.92 -7.13
CA THR A 128 -1.27 -7.59 -7.68
C THR A 128 -0.78 -8.80 -6.88
N VAL A 129 -1.30 -9.02 -5.67
CA VAL A 129 -0.93 -10.15 -4.81
C VAL A 129 -1.20 -11.52 -5.46
N PRO A 130 -2.39 -11.80 -6.05
CA PRO A 130 -2.66 -13.11 -6.66
C PRO A 130 -1.92 -13.35 -7.98
N MET A 131 -1.31 -12.32 -8.57
CA MET A 131 -0.59 -12.44 -9.84
C MET A 131 0.74 -13.19 -9.67
N THR A 132 1.13 -13.95 -10.69
CA THR A 132 2.51 -14.44 -10.80
C THR A 132 3.47 -13.25 -10.93
N ALA A 133 4.77 -13.51 -10.72
CA ALA A 133 5.78 -12.45 -10.85
C ALA A 133 5.83 -11.86 -12.28
N GLU A 134 5.58 -12.68 -13.31
CA GLU A 134 5.54 -12.26 -14.71
C GLU A 134 4.30 -11.43 -15.01
N GLN A 135 3.12 -11.90 -14.61
CA GLN A 135 1.86 -11.15 -14.78
C GLN A 135 1.91 -9.80 -14.08
N ARG A 136 2.42 -9.77 -12.84
CA ARG A 136 2.60 -8.53 -12.08
C ARG A 136 3.55 -7.58 -12.79
N ARG A 137 4.65 -8.09 -13.32
CA ARG A 137 5.61 -7.28 -14.08
C ARG A 137 4.96 -6.70 -15.32
N ALA A 138 4.29 -7.50 -16.13
CA ALA A 138 3.60 -7.04 -17.33
C ALA A 138 2.53 -5.99 -17.02
N TYR A 139 1.77 -6.17 -15.94
CA TYR A 139 0.76 -5.20 -15.51
C TYR A 139 1.40 -3.87 -15.07
N LEU A 140 2.45 -3.91 -14.24
CA LEU A 140 3.15 -2.69 -13.84
C LEU A 140 3.85 -2.02 -15.03
N ASP A 141 4.51 -2.79 -15.89
CA ASP A 141 5.15 -2.25 -17.09
C ASP A 141 4.11 -1.54 -17.98
N HIS A 142 2.93 -2.12 -18.19
CA HIS A 142 1.82 -1.47 -18.89
C HIS A 142 1.45 -0.12 -18.24
N LEU A 143 1.23 -0.10 -16.92
CA LEU A 143 0.84 1.14 -16.22
C LEU A 143 1.90 2.25 -16.29
N PHE A 144 3.18 1.90 -16.15
CA PHE A 144 4.26 2.89 -16.04
C PHE A 144 4.92 3.28 -17.36
N TYR A 145 4.89 2.41 -18.38
CA TYR A 145 5.51 2.68 -19.68
C TYR A 145 4.51 3.04 -20.78
N ASP A 146 3.26 2.56 -20.71
CA ASP A 146 2.26 2.85 -21.74
C ASP A 146 1.42 4.10 -21.42
N HIS A 147 1.56 4.66 -20.21
CA HIS A 147 0.84 5.84 -19.75
C HIS A 147 1.79 6.88 -19.13
N GLU A 148 1.47 8.16 -19.26
CA GLU A 148 2.16 9.21 -18.51
C GLU A 148 1.78 9.11 -17.03
N VAL A 149 2.74 8.87 -16.14
CA VAL A 149 2.47 8.79 -14.68
C VAL A 149 2.96 10.06 -13.98
N ARG A 150 2.02 10.86 -13.47
CA ARG A 150 2.30 12.06 -12.65
C ARG A 150 2.20 11.76 -11.16
N ALA A 151 1.42 10.76 -10.79
CA ALA A 151 1.21 10.37 -9.41
C ALA A 151 2.47 9.85 -8.74
N SER A 152 2.61 10.14 -7.44
CA SER A 152 3.43 9.31 -6.55
C SER A 152 2.71 8.00 -6.28
N VAL A 153 3.33 6.88 -6.63
CA VAL A 153 2.69 5.56 -6.57
C VAL A 153 3.10 4.77 -5.33
N HIS A 154 2.11 4.21 -4.64
CA HIS A 154 2.26 3.21 -3.60
C HIS A 154 1.90 1.82 -4.15
N ILE A 155 2.83 0.87 -4.21
CA ILE A 155 2.55 -0.48 -4.72
C ILE A 155 2.19 -1.41 -3.56
N LEU A 156 0.91 -1.80 -3.47
CA LEU A 156 0.41 -2.56 -2.33
C LEU A 156 0.99 -3.99 -2.29
N GLY A 157 1.41 -4.40 -1.10
CA GLY A 157 1.97 -5.73 -0.85
C GLY A 157 3.36 -5.95 -1.46
N MET A 158 4.01 -4.92 -2.00
CA MET A 158 5.37 -4.99 -2.53
C MET A 158 6.37 -4.31 -1.61
N TRP A 159 7.50 -4.98 -1.37
CA TRP A 159 8.58 -4.45 -0.55
C TRP A 159 9.97 -4.67 -1.16
N ARG A 160 10.11 -5.60 -2.10
CA ARG A 160 11.42 -5.95 -2.64
C ARG A 160 11.86 -4.96 -3.71
N PRO A 161 13.17 -4.64 -3.80
CA PRO A 161 13.69 -3.65 -4.75
C PRO A 161 13.26 -3.87 -6.21
N GLU A 162 13.15 -5.10 -6.69
CA GLU A 162 12.84 -5.41 -8.09
C GLU A 162 11.46 -4.88 -8.55
N TRP A 163 10.56 -4.56 -7.62
CA TRP A 163 9.24 -3.99 -7.91
C TRP A 163 9.24 -2.46 -7.98
N PHE A 164 10.35 -1.81 -7.62
CA PHE A 164 10.49 -0.35 -7.58
C PHE A 164 11.57 0.15 -8.54
N GLU A 165 12.67 -0.60 -8.70
CA GLU A 165 13.80 -0.20 -9.53
C GLU A 165 13.34 0.26 -10.94
N PRO A 166 12.41 -0.41 -11.63
CA PRO A 166 12.03 -0.02 -12.99
C PRO A 166 11.13 1.21 -13.10
N TYR A 167 10.62 1.75 -12.00
CA TYR A 167 9.54 2.75 -12.03
C TYR A 167 9.90 3.96 -11.17
N ALA A 168 10.16 5.12 -11.79
CA ALA A 168 10.59 6.32 -11.08
C ALA A 168 9.52 6.83 -10.10
N GLN A 169 8.25 6.68 -10.46
CA GLN A 169 7.08 7.12 -9.73
C GLN A 169 6.64 6.14 -8.63
N ALA A 170 7.11 4.88 -8.64
CA ALA A 170 6.88 3.94 -7.55
C ALA A 170 7.74 4.32 -6.34
N VAL A 171 7.19 5.15 -5.45
CA VAL A 171 7.92 5.77 -4.35
C VAL A 171 7.74 5.05 -3.01
N SER A 172 6.72 4.21 -2.89
CA SER A 172 6.45 3.47 -1.66
C SER A 172 5.73 2.14 -1.89
N GLY A 173 5.77 1.26 -0.90
CA GLY A 173 4.99 0.04 -0.85
C GLY A 173 4.86 -0.44 0.58
N ASP A 174 4.30 -1.63 0.79
CA ASP A 174 4.08 -2.20 2.11
C ASP A 174 4.21 -3.73 2.10
N SER A 175 4.33 -4.32 3.28
CA SER A 175 4.40 -5.77 3.40
C SER A 175 4.14 -6.28 4.81
N THR A 176 3.53 -7.46 4.89
CA THR A 176 3.39 -8.25 6.12
C THR A 176 4.43 -9.37 6.21
N THR A 177 5.43 -9.40 5.32
CA THR A 177 6.41 -10.50 5.20
C THR A 177 7.25 -10.69 6.47
N TRP A 178 7.39 -9.65 7.28
CA TRP A 178 8.12 -9.72 8.55
C TRP A 178 7.41 -10.56 9.63
N ILE A 179 6.11 -10.88 9.44
CA ILE A 179 5.34 -11.66 10.41
C ILE A 179 5.60 -13.17 10.17
N PRO A 180 6.05 -13.95 11.17
CA PRO A 180 6.52 -15.33 11.01
C PRO A 180 5.38 -16.37 10.84
N ARG A 181 4.57 -16.23 9.77
CA ARG A 181 3.41 -17.10 9.50
C ARG A 181 3.74 -18.34 8.67
N SER A 182 4.63 -18.19 7.68
CA SER A 182 5.06 -19.29 6.79
C SER A 182 6.54 -19.64 6.99
N GLU A 183 6.99 -20.78 6.44
CA GLU A 183 8.41 -21.15 6.42
C GLU A 183 9.29 -20.07 5.79
N TYR A 184 8.81 -19.45 4.71
CA TYR A 184 9.50 -18.34 4.09
C TYR A 184 9.72 -17.17 5.06
N ASN A 185 8.74 -16.85 5.91
CA ASN A 185 8.89 -15.79 6.90
C ASN A 185 9.85 -16.20 8.03
N ARG A 186 9.91 -17.49 8.38
CA ARG A 186 10.75 -18.01 9.47
C ARG A 186 12.23 -18.13 9.13
N ARG A 187 12.62 -17.91 7.86
CA ARG A 187 14.03 -17.95 7.41
C ARG A 187 14.90 -16.80 7.94
N LYS A 188 14.28 -15.78 8.53
CA LYS A 188 14.91 -14.60 9.14
C LYS A 188 14.19 -14.28 10.44
N SER A 189 14.92 -13.73 11.39
CA SER A 189 14.36 -13.05 12.56
C SER A 189 13.50 -11.85 12.15
N ILE A 190 12.65 -11.37 13.06
CA ILE A 190 11.83 -10.18 12.82
C ILE A 190 12.73 -8.96 12.59
N GLU A 191 13.80 -8.85 13.38
CA GLU A 191 14.79 -7.79 13.31
C GLU A 191 15.45 -7.73 11.93
N GLU A 192 15.87 -8.89 11.39
CA GLU A 192 16.43 -8.98 10.03
C GLU A 192 15.42 -8.66 8.93
N TRP A 193 14.14 -8.97 9.13
CA TRP A 193 13.10 -8.53 8.20
C TRP A 193 12.91 -7.02 8.23
N LEU A 194 12.86 -6.43 9.43
CA LEU A 194 12.58 -5.01 9.63
C LEU A 194 13.66 -4.09 9.06
N GLN A 195 14.88 -4.58 8.83
CA GLN A 195 15.93 -3.84 8.09
C GLN A 195 15.50 -3.38 6.69
N GLY A 196 14.57 -4.11 6.05
CA GLY A 196 14.04 -3.76 4.73
C GLY A 196 12.86 -2.78 4.74
N TYR A 197 12.46 -2.27 5.91
CA TYR A 197 11.33 -1.36 6.08
C TYR A 197 11.80 0.07 6.38
N GLY A 198 10.89 1.03 6.27
CA GLY A 198 11.20 2.45 6.38
C GLY A 198 11.81 3.02 5.10
N GLU A 199 12.71 3.98 5.23
CA GLU A 199 13.38 4.60 4.09
C GLU A 199 14.50 3.70 3.57
N GLN A 200 14.41 3.36 2.29
CA GLN A 200 15.31 2.45 1.61
C GLN A 200 15.88 3.14 0.38
N TRP A 201 17.20 3.04 0.19
CA TRP A 201 17.82 3.48 -1.05
C TRP A 201 17.62 2.41 -2.13
N ILE A 202 16.73 2.69 -3.08
CA ILE A 202 16.49 1.82 -4.23
C ILE A 202 16.75 2.65 -5.50
N PRO A 203 17.73 2.28 -6.33
CA PRO A 203 18.06 3.04 -7.53
C PRO A 203 16.95 2.89 -8.57
N PHE A 204 16.68 3.94 -9.33
CA PHE A 204 15.87 3.82 -10.53
C PHE A 204 16.74 3.22 -11.65
N LYS A 205 16.32 2.09 -12.19
CA LYS A 205 16.94 1.33 -13.29
C LYS A 205 15.83 0.94 -14.27
N PRO A 206 15.49 1.81 -15.23
CA PRO A 206 14.45 1.51 -16.22
C PRO A 206 14.80 0.26 -17.03
N ARG A 207 13.78 -0.44 -17.54
CA ARG A 207 14.00 -1.63 -18.36
C ARG A 207 14.52 -1.25 -19.74
N THR A 208 15.74 -1.67 -20.07
CA THR A 208 16.41 -1.35 -21.35
C THR A 208 15.58 -1.79 -22.57
N GLU A 209 14.94 -2.96 -22.51
CA GLU A 209 14.15 -3.52 -23.62
C GLU A 209 12.88 -2.70 -23.95
N LEU A 210 12.31 -2.00 -22.96
CA LEU A 210 11.12 -1.16 -23.15
C LEU A 210 11.49 0.27 -23.57
N GLN A 211 12.66 0.76 -23.14
CA GLN A 211 13.17 2.06 -23.58
C GLN A 211 13.37 2.14 -25.11
N MET A 212 13.75 1.03 -25.76
CA MET A 212 13.94 1.01 -27.22
C MET A 212 12.62 1.11 -28.01
N ARG A 213 11.48 0.74 -27.43
CA ARG A 213 10.16 0.85 -28.09
C ARG A 213 9.59 2.27 -28.08
N MET A 214 10.06 3.13 -27.18
CA MET A 214 9.63 4.54 -27.09
C MET A 214 10.42 5.49 -27.99
N VAL A 215 11.47 5.01 -28.68
CA VAL A 215 12.37 5.82 -29.51
C VAL A 215 12.07 5.64 -31.02
N ILE A 216 10.95 5.00 -31.37
CA ILE A 216 10.50 4.80 -32.77
C ILE A 216 9.24 5.62 -33.02
#